data_AF-A0A959P5F3-F1
#
_entry.id   AF-A0A959P5F3-F1
#
_cell.length_a   1.000
_cell.length_b   1.000
_cell.length_c   1.000
_cell.angle_alpha   90.00
_cell.angle_beta   90.00
_cell.angle_gamma   90.00
#
_symmetry.space_group_name_H-M   'P 1'
#
loop_
_entity.id
_entity.type
_entity.pdbx_description
1 polymer ?
#
loop_
_entity_poly.entity_id
_entity_poly.type
_entity_poly.pdbx_seq_one_letter_code
_entity_poly.pdbx_strand_id
1 'polypeptide(L)'
;MENIDKLEDYNIQYIEEPVNDKNELIELVKTIKIGIAPDESIENIKDAEELINLGNFNFIVLKPSIRMGIYDTIKIIELANENNINVIITSAYETAVGKEMLLYLASLTNHNYAHGLNTETLGIDIFDSSINYNLPKINLDQNLFSYQINDDIL
;
A
#
# COMPACT_ATOMS: atom_id res chain seq x y z
N MET A 1 1.06 16.49 -17.80
CA MET A 1 0.82 15.66 -19.00
C MET A 1 2.11 15.34 -19.74
N GLU A 2 2.91 16.33 -20.20
CA GLU A 2 4.11 16.07 -21.04
C GLU A 2 5.10 15.01 -20.48
N ASN A 3 5.25 14.91 -19.16
CA ASN A 3 6.10 13.88 -18.55
C ASN A 3 5.46 12.49 -18.53
N ILE A 4 4.13 12.40 -18.37
CA ILE A 4 3.38 11.13 -18.38
C ILE A 4 3.30 10.58 -19.80
N ASP A 5 3.18 11.43 -20.81
CA ASP A 5 3.14 11.01 -22.21
C ASP A 5 4.43 10.27 -22.62
N LYS A 6 5.57 10.69 -22.07
CA LYS A 6 6.87 10.04 -22.26
C LYS A 6 6.95 8.65 -21.61
N LEU A 7 6.01 8.33 -20.72
CA LEU A 7 5.93 7.06 -20.02
C LEU A 7 4.99 6.06 -20.69
N GLU A 8 4.18 6.47 -21.68
CA GLU A 8 3.19 5.60 -22.34
C GLU A 8 3.82 4.39 -23.04
N ASP A 9 5.07 4.50 -23.50
CA ASP A 9 5.77 3.41 -24.19
C ASP A 9 6.33 2.34 -23.23
N TYR A 10 6.26 2.58 -21.91
CA TYR A 10 6.74 1.65 -20.89
C TYR A 10 5.57 0.86 -20.31
N ASN A 11 5.84 -0.39 -19.90
CA ASN A 11 4.87 -1.23 -19.22
C ASN A 11 4.71 -0.83 -17.74
N ILE A 12 4.29 0.40 -17.50
CA ILE A 12 4.04 0.94 -16.16
C ILE A 12 2.64 0.53 -15.71
N GLN A 13 2.56 -0.08 -14.54
CA GLN A 13 1.30 -0.53 -13.98
C GLN A 13 0.44 0.64 -13.48
N TYR A 14 1.04 1.53 -12.69
CA TYR A 14 0.41 2.76 -12.22
C TYR A 14 1.47 3.83 -11.89
N ILE A 15 1.01 5.08 -11.77
CA ILE A 15 1.79 6.21 -11.24
C ILE A 15 1.20 6.58 -9.88
N GLU A 16 2.05 6.62 -8.87
CA GLU A 16 1.69 6.99 -7.49
C GLU A 16 1.68 8.52 -7.35
N GLU A 17 0.58 9.07 -6.83
CA GLU A 17 0.41 10.50 -6.49
C GLU A 17 1.17 11.50 -7.41
N PRO A 18 0.87 11.58 -8.71
CA PRO A 18 1.60 12.42 -9.66
C PRO A 18 1.46 13.94 -9.41
N VAL A 19 0.51 14.35 -8.57
CA VAL A 19 0.18 15.76 -8.28
C VAL A 19 -0.18 15.91 -6.81
N ASN A 20 0.00 17.12 -6.26
CA ASN A 20 -0.25 17.38 -4.84
C ASN A 20 -1.70 17.77 -4.52
N ASP A 21 -2.49 18.15 -5.53
CA ASP A 21 -3.88 18.56 -5.34
C ASP A 21 -4.83 17.42 -5.72
N LYS A 22 -5.70 17.04 -4.78
CA LYS A 22 -6.67 15.95 -4.96
C LYS A 22 -7.63 16.20 -6.13
N ASN A 23 -8.03 17.44 -6.41
CA ASN A 23 -8.92 17.72 -7.54
C ASN A 23 -8.17 17.60 -8.88
N GLU A 24 -6.92 18.05 -8.93
CA GLU A 24 -6.06 17.82 -10.10
C GLU A 24 -5.87 16.31 -10.35
N LEU A 25 -5.73 15.51 -9.30
CA LEU A 25 -5.63 14.05 -9.40
C LEU A 25 -6.90 13.43 -10.02
N ILE A 26 -8.08 13.87 -9.56
CA ILE A 26 -9.40 13.44 -10.05
C ILE A 26 -9.61 13.83 -11.52
N GLU A 27 -9.13 15.01 -11.94
CA GLU A 27 -9.21 15.40 -13.35
C GLU A 27 -8.20 14.63 -14.21
N LEU A 28 -6.99 14.39 -13.69
CA LEU A 28 -5.94 13.71 -14.42
C LEU A 28 -6.31 12.26 -14.75
N VAL A 29 -6.86 11.51 -13.79
CA VAL A 29 -7.24 10.10 -13.97
C VAL A 29 -8.26 9.89 -15.10
N LYS A 30 -9.05 10.92 -15.44
CA LYS A 30 -10.03 10.86 -16.55
C LYS A 30 -9.38 10.94 -17.93
N THR A 31 -8.15 11.41 -18.01
CA THR A 31 -7.48 11.75 -19.28
C THR A 31 -6.32 10.82 -19.62
N ILE A 32 -5.68 10.21 -18.62
CA ILE A 32 -4.50 9.37 -18.83
C ILE A 32 -4.86 7.90 -18.98
N LYS A 33 -4.02 7.15 -19.72
CA LYS A 33 -4.20 5.70 -19.94
C LYS A 33 -3.54 4.83 -18.87
N ILE A 34 -2.43 5.31 -18.29
CA ILE A 34 -1.71 4.61 -17.22
C ILE A 34 -2.53 4.75 -15.94
N GLY A 35 -2.61 3.69 -15.12
CA GLY A 35 -3.32 3.77 -13.84
C GLY A 35 -2.75 4.85 -12.92
N ILE A 36 -3.60 5.46 -12.11
CA ILE A 36 -3.18 6.34 -10.99
C ILE A 36 -3.48 5.62 -9.68
N ALA A 37 -2.55 5.71 -8.74
CA ALA A 37 -2.75 5.29 -7.36
C ALA A 37 -2.60 6.50 -6.42
N PRO A 38 -3.70 7.02 -5.85
CA PRO A 38 -3.66 8.01 -4.78
C PRO A 38 -2.95 7.45 -3.54
N ASP A 39 -2.16 8.27 -2.86
CA ASP A 39 -1.42 8.01 -1.63
C ASP A 39 -1.61 9.17 -0.63
N GLU A 40 -0.86 10.27 -0.76
CA GLU A 40 -1.00 11.46 0.10
C GLU A 40 -2.39 12.10 0.03
N SER A 41 -3.12 11.92 -1.06
CA SER A 41 -4.52 12.35 -1.22
C SER A 41 -5.49 11.55 -0.33
N ILE A 42 -5.05 10.46 0.31
CA ILE A 42 -5.81 9.65 1.27
C ILE A 42 -5.27 9.88 2.68
N GLU A 43 -5.78 10.90 3.38
CA GLU A 43 -5.35 11.18 4.75
C GLU A 43 -6.14 10.41 5.80
N ASN A 44 -7.38 10.03 5.48
CA ASN A 44 -8.29 9.33 6.39
C ASN A 44 -9.27 8.44 5.61
N ILE A 45 -10.11 7.70 6.37
CA ILE A 45 -11.10 6.78 5.80
C ILE A 45 -12.07 7.45 4.81
N LYS A 46 -12.47 8.71 5.05
CA LYS A 46 -13.44 9.41 4.19
C LYS A 46 -12.85 9.76 2.83
N ASP A 47 -11.57 10.11 2.77
CA ASP A 47 -10.88 10.37 1.50
C ASP A 47 -10.79 9.10 0.66
N ALA A 48 -10.47 7.96 1.29
CA ALA A 48 -10.47 6.67 0.60
C ALA A 48 -11.86 6.30 0.08
N GLU A 49 -12.91 6.43 0.91
CA GLU A 49 -14.29 6.19 0.52
C GLU A 49 -14.71 7.10 -0.66
N GLU A 50 -14.37 8.39 -0.60
CA GLU A 50 -14.65 9.34 -1.69
C GLU A 50 -14.02 8.88 -3.01
N LEU A 51 -12.70 8.63 -3.02
CA LEU A 51 -11.98 8.27 -4.23
C LEU A 51 -12.40 6.91 -4.79
N ILE A 52 -12.73 5.95 -3.92
CA ILE A 52 -13.27 4.65 -4.34
C ILE A 52 -14.63 4.83 -5.01
N ASN A 53 -15.54 5.59 -4.39
CA ASN A 53 -16.90 5.79 -4.91
C ASN A 53 -16.95 6.63 -6.19
N LEU A 54 -15.93 7.46 -6.48
CA LEU A 54 -15.80 8.13 -7.77
C LEU A 54 -15.63 7.13 -8.93
N GLY A 55 -15.03 5.96 -8.66
CA GLY A 55 -14.90 4.87 -9.63
C GLY A 55 -13.95 5.15 -10.80
N ASN A 56 -13.16 6.22 -10.74
CA ASN A 56 -12.19 6.55 -11.79
C ASN A 56 -10.81 5.91 -11.56
N PHE A 57 -10.48 5.52 -10.34
CA PHE A 57 -9.17 4.96 -9.98
C PHE A 57 -9.18 3.43 -10.03
N ASN A 58 -8.09 2.85 -10.54
CA ASN A 58 -7.91 1.38 -10.52
C ASN A 58 -7.04 0.91 -9.35
N PHE A 59 -6.31 1.83 -8.72
CA PHE A 59 -5.39 1.56 -7.62
C PHE A 59 -5.58 2.62 -6.53
N ILE A 60 -5.30 2.25 -5.28
CA ILE A 60 -5.03 3.17 -4.18
C ILE A 60 -3.85 2.64 -3.37
N VAL A 61 -3.02 3.52 -2.83
CA VAL A 61 -1.92 3.18 -1.92
C VAL A 61 -2.36 3.49 -0.51
N LEU A 62 -2.20 2.53 0.40
CA LEU A 62 -2.50 2.72 1.81
C LEU A 62 -1.23 2.55 2.64
N LYS A 63 -1.05 3.50 3.57
CA LYS A 63 -0.02 3.50 4.62
C LYS A 63 -0.68 3.34 6.00
N PRO A 64 -1.04 2.11 6.43
CA PRO A 64 -1.86 1.89 7.62
C PRO A 64 -1.27 2.53 8.88
N SER A 65 0.05 2.43 9.05
CA SER A 65 0.76 2.88 10.26
C SER A 65 0.73 4.39 10.49
N ILE A 66 0.53 5.20 9.45
CA ILE A 66 0.61 6.67 9.55
C ILE A 66 -0.67 7.43 9.17
N ARG A 67 -1.67 6.79 8.53
CA ARG A 67 -2.90 7.49 8.08
C ARG A 67 -4.22 6.98 8.67
N MET A 68 -4.44 5.67 8.76
CA MET A 68 -5.79 5.13 9.05
C MET A 68 -5.85 3.98 10.06
N GLY A 69 -4.71 3.40 10.45
CA GLY A 69 -4.69 2.27 11.39
C GLY A 69 -5.30 0.99 10.81
N ILE A 70 -5.12 -0.12 11.52
CA ILE A 70 -5.43 -1.47 11.03
C ILE A 70 -6.92 -1.65 10.70
N TYR A 71 -7.79 -1.24 11.61
CA TYR A 71 -9.23 -1.50 11.49
C TYR A 71 -9.85 -0.77 10.30
N ASP A 72 -9.51 0.49 10.10
CA ASP A 72 -10.04 1.24 8.95
C ASP A 72 -9.39 0.78 7.64
N THR A 73 -8.12 0.36 7.66
CA THR A 73 -7.51 -0.28 6.48
C THR A 73 -8.30 -1.52 6.04
N ILE A 74 -8.71 -2.39 6.96
CA ILE A 74 -9.51 -3.59 6.62
C ILE A 74 -10.81 -3.19 5.92
N LYS A 75 -11.54 -2.21 6.47
CA LYS A 75 -12.77 -1.70 5.84
C LYS A 75 -12.56 -1.15 4.44
N ILE A 76 -11.48 -0.39 4.25
CA ILE A 76 -11.16 0.17 2.93
C ILE A 76 -10.79 -0.94 1.94
N ILE A 77 -10.07 -1.99 2.37
CA ILE A 77 -9.80 -3.17 1.52
C ILE A 77 -11.11 -3.84 1.10
N GLU A 78 -12.05 -4.05 2.02
CA GLU A 78 -13.36 -4.63 1.72
C GLU A 78 -14.12 -3.79 0.69
N LEU A 79 -14.23 -2.47 0.92
CA LEU A 79 -14.91 -1.54 0.02
C LEU A 79 -14.23 -1.48 -1.36
N ALA A 80 -12.90 -1.46 -1.42
CA ALA A 80 -12.15 -1.43 -2.66
C ALA A 80 -12.34 -2.73 -3.46
N ASN A 81 -12.35 -3.89 -2.79
CA ASN A 81 -12.62 -5.19 -3.43
C ASN A 81 -14.03 -5.20 -4.05
N GLU A 82 -15.05 -4.66 -3.37
CA GLU A 82 -16.42 -4.55 -3.89
C GLU A 82 -16.51 -3.66 -5.13
N ASN A 83 -15.63 -2.66 -5.24
CA ASN A 83 -15.58 -1.70 -6.34
C ASN A 83 -14.52 -2.04 -7.41
N ASN A 84 -13.88 -3.20 -7.32
CA ASN A 84 -12.79 -3.63 -8.22
C ASN A 84 -11.60 -2.66 -8.26
N ILE A 85 -11.28 -2.06 -7.12
CA ILE A 85 -10.11 -1.20 -6.94
C ILE A 85 -9.01 -1.99 -6.23
N ASN A 86 -7.79 -1.88 -6.75
CA ASN A 86 -6.64 -2.61 -6.23
C ASN A 86 -5.97 -1.81 -5.11
N VAL A 87 -5.84 -2.41 -3.94
CA VAL A 87 -5.23 -1.76 -2.78
C VAL A 87 -3.77 -2.16 -2.66
N ILE A 88 -2.87 -1.20 -2.72
CA ILE A 88 -1.44 -1.41 -2.49
C ILE A 88 -1.11 -1.01 -1.06
N ILE A 89 -0.98 -2.00 -0.18
CA ILE A 89 -0.39 -1.79 1.15
C ILE A 89 1.10 -1.45 1.02
N THR A 90 1.54 -0.38 1.65
CA THR A 90 2.94 0.05 1.66
C THR A 90 3.43 0.35 3.08
N SER A 91 4.73 0.13 3.28
CA SER A 91 5.43 0.36 4.54
C SER A 91 5.79 1.82 4.71
N ALA A 92 5.70 2.31 5.95
CA ALA A 92 6.24 3.59 6.39
C ALA A 92 7.39 3.38 7.40
N TYR A 93 8.26 2.39 7.14
CA TYR A 93 9.40 2.01 8.00
C TYR A 93 9.01 1.40 9.34
N GLU A 94 8.13 0.39 9.30
CA GLU A 94 7.75 -0.38 10.47
C GLU A 94 8.86 -1.31 10.98
N THR A 95 8.80 -1.63 12.27
CA THR A 95 9.50 -2.79 12.85
C THR A 95 8.90 -4.11 12.35
N ALA A 96 9.52 -5.25 12.67
CA ALA A 96 9.10 -6.58 12.27
C ALA A 96 7.63 -6.84 12.63
N VAL A 97 7.22 -6.43 13.83
CA VAL A 97 5.83 -6.48 14.30
C VAL A 97 4.86 -5.75 13.36
N GLY A 98 5.19 -4.51 13.00
CA GLY A 98 4.36 -3.72 12.11
C GLY A 98 4.36 -4.30 10.68
N LYS A 99 5.49 -4.82 10.20
CA LYS A 99 5.56 -5.46 8.88
C LYS A 99 4.73 -6.72 8.79
N GLU A 100 4.73 -7.60 9.79
CA GLU A 100 3.84 -8.76 9.81
C GLU A 100 2.37 -8.34 9.75
N MET A 101 2.02 -7.24 10.41
CA MET A 101 0.67 -6.67 10.31
C MET A 101 0.37 -6.14 8.89
N LEU A 102 1.32 -5.45 8.25
CA LEU A 102 1.15 -5.00 6.87
C LEU A 102 1.05 -6.17 5.88
N LEU A 103 1.81 -7.24 6.11
CA LEU A 103 1.73 -8.47 5.33
C LEU A 103 0.37 -9.14 5.46
N TYR A 104 -0.17 -9.20 6.68
CA TYR A 104 -1.52 -9.67 6.90
C TYR A 104 -2.54 -8.81 6.13
N LEU A 105 -2.45 -7.48 6.22
CA LEU A 105 -3.33 -6.57 5.48
C LEU A 105 -3.21 -6.76 3.96
N ALA A 106 -2.00 -6.90 3.43
CA ALA A 106 -1.77 -7.16 2.01
C ALA A 106 -2.44 -8.48 1.56
N SER A 107 -2.44 -9.51 2.40
CA SER A 107 -3.07 -10.80 2.11
C SER A 107 -4.60 -10.76 2.02
N LEU A 108 -5.24 -9.70 2.53
CA LEU A 108 -6.69 -9.49 2.43
C LEU A 108 -7.12 -8.87 1.09
N THR A 109 -6.17 -8.37 0.30
CA THR A 109 -6.45 -7.80 -1.02
C THR A 109 -6.72 -8.89 -2.04
N ASN A 110 -7.60 -8.63 -3.02
CA ASN A 110 -8.03 -9.65 -3.99
C ASN A 110 -7.28 -9.56 -5.34
N HIS A 111 -5.95 -9.45 -5.30
CA HIS A 111 -5.10 -9.39 -6.50
C HIS A 111 -3.67 -9.90 -6.26
N ASN A 112 -2.90 -10.04 -7.33
CA ASN A 112 -1.50 -10.50 -7.28
C ASN A 112 -0.47 -9.38 -7.52
N TYR A 113 -0.87 -8.11 -7.42
CA TYR A 113 0.07 -6.98 -7.56
C TYR A 113 1.04 -6.92 -6.38
N ALA A 114 2.23 -6.35 -6.64
CA ALA A 114 3.25 -6.18 -5.62
C ALA A 114 2.85 -5.10 -4.61
N HIS A 115 3.22 -5.33 -3.34
CA HIS A 115 3.04 -4.40 -2.23
C HIS A 115 4.37 -3.73 -1.84
N GLY A 116 4.31 -2.54 -1.26
CA GLY A 116 5.48 -1.73 -0.91
C GLY A 116 6.10 -2.10 0.44
N LEU A 117 6.44 -3.37 0.67
CA LEU A 117 6.82 -3.87 2.00
C LEU A 117 8.34 -4.04 2.22
N ASN A 118 9.15 -3.85 1.18
CA ASN A 118 10.59 -4.14 1.22
C ASN A 118 11.42 -2.99 1.84
N THR A 119 11.21 -2.69 3.13
CA THR A 119 11.96 -1.67 3.88
C THR A 119 13.00 -2.25 4.85
N GLU A 120 13.16 -3.58 4.87
CA GLU A 120 14.09 -4.34 5.71
C GLU A 120 15.53 -3.86 5.67
N THR A 121 16.02 -3.46 4.50
CA THR A 121 17.43 -3.12 4.29
C THR A 121 17.82 -1.75 4.84
N LEU A 122 16.89 -0.99 5.41
CA LEU A 122 17.07 0.42 5.72
C LEU A 122 17.22 0.73 7.22
N GLY A 123 17.20 -0.28 8.10
CA GLY A 123 17.32 -0.07 9.55
C GLY A 123 17.74 -1.33 10.33
N ILE A 124 18.05 -1.12 11.61
CA ILE A 124 18.22 -2.19 12.60
C ILE A 124 16.89 -2.34 13.34
N ASP A 125 16.41 -3.57 13.46
CA ASP A 125 15.20 -3.89 14.21
C ASP A 125 15.55 -4.40 15.62
N ILE A 126 14.66 -4.14 16.59
CA ILE A 126 14.76 -4.65 17.97
C ILE A 126 14.20 -6.07 18.11
N PHE A 127 13.50 -6.55 17.07
CA PHE A 127 12.98 -7.90 16.98
C PHE A 127 13.72 -8.68 15.91
N ASP A 128 14.11 -9.92 16.21
CA ASP A 128 14.52 -10.87 15.18
C ASP A 128 13.29 -11.19 14.33
N SER A 129 13.34 -10.87 13.03
CA SER A 129 12.20 -11.12 12.15
C SER A 129 11.99 -12.62 11.99
N SER A 130 10.75 -13.06 12.19
CA SER A 130 10.35 -14.45 11.97
C SER A 130 10.04 -14.74 10.48
N ILE A 131 9.94 -13.68 9.67
CA ILE A 131 9.51 -13.74 8.28
C ILE A 131 10.62 -14.27 7.38
N ASN A 132 10.34 -15.36 6.67
CA ASN A 132 11.21 -15.87 5.61
C ASN A 132 10.87 -15.21 4.26
N TYR A 133 11.67 -14.22 3.88
CA TYR A 133 11.51 -13.48 2.62
C TYR A 133 12.05 -14.26 1.41
N ASN A 134 11.22 -15.13 0.82
CA ASN A 134 11.52 -15.75 -0.48
C ASN A 134 11.08 -14.86 -1.65
N LEU A 135 11.69 -13.67 -1.75
CA LEU A 135 11.31 -12.63 -2.71
C LEU A 135 11.19 -13.15 -4.17
N PRO A 136 10.20 -12.66 -4.94
CA PRO A 136 9.29 -11.55 -4.61
C PRO A 136 8.04 -11.99 -3.82
N LYS A 137 7.94 -13.25 -3.39
CA LYS A 137 6.78 -13.77 -2.66
C LYS A 137 7.11 -13.96 -1.18
N ILE A 138 6.16 -13.63 -0.33
CA ILE A 138 6.29 -13.87 1.11
C ILE A 138 5.22 -14.88 1.47
N ASN A 139 5.64 -16.00 2.08
CA ASN A 139 4.72 -17.00 2.61
C ASN A 139 4.44 -16.64 4.06
N LEU A 140 3.18 -16.43 4.40
CA LEU A 140 2.78 -16.22 5.79
C LEU A 140 2.79 -17.55 6.52
N ASP A 141 3.66 -17.67 7.54
CA ASP A 141 3.61 -18.78 8.48
C ASP A 141 2.38 -18.63 9.38
N GLN A 142 1.86 -19.74 9.91
CA GLN A 142 0.73 -19.72 10.86
C GLN A 142 1.11 -19.16 12.23
N ASN A 143 2.42 -18.96 12.50
CA ASN A 143 2.95 -18.40 13.75
C ASN A 143 3.22 -16.89 13.68
N LEU A 144 2.46 -16.14 12.88
CA LEU A 144 2.55 -14.67 12.89
C LEU A 144 2.47 -14.13 14.33
N PHE A 145 3.26 -13.10 14.59
CA PHE A 145 3.40 -12.38 15.83
C PHE A 145 4.11 -13.11 16.98
N SER A 146 4.92 -14.13 16.69
CA SER A 146 5.82 -14.74 17.67
C SER A 146 7.17 -14.01 17.73
N TYR A 147 7.43 -13.26 18.80
CA TYR A 147 8.68 -12.49 18.95
C TYR A 147 9.37 -12.73 20.29
N GLN A 148 10.70 -12.61 20.27
CA GLN A 148 11.54 -12.40 21.45
C GLN A 148 12.12 -10.99 21.35
N ILE A 149 12.14 -10.26 22.47
CA ILE A 149 12.77 -8.95 22.54
C ILE A 149 14.28 -9.16 22.52
N ASN A 150 14.99 -8.46 21.65
CA ASN A 150 16.44 -8.43 21.69
C ASN A 150 16.90 -7.41 22.74
N ASP A 151 17.23 -7.91 23.93
CA ASP A 151 17.66 -7.08 25.06
C ASP A 151 19.03 -6.40 24.83
N ASP A 152 19.80 -6.79 23.81
CA ASP A 152 21.11 -6.18 23.49
C ASP A 152 21.00 -4.82 22.77
N ILE A 153 19.78 -4.40 22.40
CA ILE A 153 19.50 -3.19 21.60
C ILE A 153 18.69 -2.13 22.40
N LEU A 154 18.41 -2.38 23.70
CA LEU A 154 17.76 -1.45 24.64
C LEU A 154 18.77 -0.65 25.46
#